data_AF-A0A3A1NQY4-F1
#
_entry.id   AF-A0A3A1NQY4-F1
#
_cell.length_a   1.000
_cell.length_b   1.000
_cell.length_c   1.000
_cell.angle_alpha   90.00
_cell.angle_beta   90.00
_cell.angle_gamma   90.00
#
_symmetry.space_group_name_H-M   'P 1'
#
loop_
_entity.id
_entity.type
_entity.pdbx_description
1 polymer ?
#
loop_
_entity_poly.entity_id
_entity_poly.type
_entity_poly.pdbx_seq_one_letter_code
_entity_poly.pdbx_strand_id
1 'polypeptide(L)'
;MENLGNDSITQVENNRIAVLNELRNELLLTYGTIDGWSRVDMGPCGEFAYAFYEEWNSRFKDSVNIVFMMKPDGSDCNHVLVRLPDKNLFDAGLGVMDESALKLVFIESRIEDMVHFDYDLLEKWSYGLHRKYYNCPNYSDSLSRSILKRHFDKLAMQNNGR
;
A
#
# COMPACT_ATOMS: atom_id res chain seq x y z
N MET A 1 12.71 10.75 -35.50
CA MET A 1 12.00 9.57 -34.97
C MET A 1 11.82 9.82 -33.49
N GLU A 2 10.62 10.27 -33.11
CA GLU A 2 10.31 10.70 -31.74
C GLU A 2 10.14 9.52 -30.80
N ASN A 3 10.59 9.73 -29.56
CA ASN A 3 10.72 8.77 -28.47
C ASN A 3 9.35 8.46 -27.81
N LEU A 4 8.34 8.15 -28.61
CA LEU A 4 6.93 8.02 -28.17
C LEU A 4 6.73 6.91 -27.13
N GLY A 5 7.59 5.89 -27.11
CA GLY A 5 7.51 4.78 -26.15
C GLY A 5 7.85 5.19 -24.72
N ASN A 6 8.91 5.96 -24.53
CA ASN A 6 9.39 6.33 -23.19
C ASN A 6 8.47 7.37 -22.52
N ASP A 7 7.95 8.31 -23.31
CA ASP A 7 7.02 9.34 -22.82
C ASP A 7 5.66 8.74 -22.44
N SER A 8 5.22 7.68 -23.13
CA SER A 8 3.97 7.00 -22.79
C SER A 8 4.03 6.22 -21.48
N ILE A 9 5.17 5.57 -21.18
CA ILE A 9 5.41 4.78 -19.97
C ILE A 9 5.48 5.70 -18.76
N THR A 10 6.30 6.75 -18.84
CA THR A 10 6.44 7.75 -17.77
C THR A 10 5.12 8.44 -17.45
N GLN A 11 4.26 8.70 -18.45
CA GLN A 11 2.92 9.24 -18.20
C GLN A 11 1.99 8.25 -17.46
N VAL A 12 2.06 6.94 -17.76
CA VAL A 12 1.27 5.92 -17.03
C VAL A 12 1.72 5.84 -15.58
N GLU A 13 3.03 5.85 -15.35
CA GLU A 13 3.62 5.81 -14.00
C GLU A 13 3.22 7.05 -13.20
N ASN A 14 3.33 8.24 -13.78
CA ASN A 14 2.90 9.49 -13.16
C ASN A 14 1.40 9.50 -12.82
N ASN A 15 0.56 8.99 -13.71
CA ASN A 15 -0.88 8.87 -13.46
C ASN A 15 -1.18 7.89 -12.33
N ARG A 16 -0.50 6.73 -12.31
CA ARG A 16 -0.63 5.75 -11.23
C ARG A 16 -0.26 6.39 -9.89
N ILE A 17 0.88 7.06 -9.83
CA ILE A 17 1.36 7.75 -8.63
C ILE A 17 0.33 8.79 -8.15
N ALA A 18 -0.21 9.59 -9.06
CA ALA A 18 -1.20 10.60 -8.72
C ALA A 18 -2.46 9.99 -8.09
N VAL A 19 -3.06 8.97 -8.71
CA VAL A 19 -4.27 8.32 -8.19
C VAL A 19 -4.02 7.59 -6.87
N LEU A 20 -2.86 6.95 -6.71
CA LEU A 20 -2.51 6.30 -5.44
C LEU A 20 -2.28 7.35 -4.33
N ASN A 21 -1.70 8.51 -4.65
CA ASN A 21 -1.60 9.60 -3.68
C ASN A 21 -2.96 10.23 -3.34
N GLU A 22 -3.91 10.27 -4.28
CA GLU A 22 -5.31 10.60 -3.98
C GLU A 22 -5.94 9.58 -3.03
N LEU A 23 -5.72 8.28 -3.26
CA LEU A 23 -6.15 7.20 -2.37
C LEU A 23 -5.62 7.43 -0.95
N ARG A 24 -4.32 7.70 -0.79
CA ARG A 24 -3.72 8.05 0.52
C ARG A 24 -4.42 9.24 1.16
N ASN A 25 -4.70 10.31 0.41
CA ASN A 25 -5.39 11.48 0.97
C ASN A 25 -6.81 11.14 1.44
N GLU A 26 -7.55 10.33 0.70
CA GLU A 26 -8.90 9.88 1.10
C GLU A 26 -8.84 8.99 2.35
N LEU A 27 -7.84 8.11 2.49
CA LEU A 27 -7.64 7.30 3.69
C LEU A 27 -7.34 8.17 4.92
N LEU A 28 -6.49 9.18 4.77
CA LEU A 28 -6.21 10.13 5.85
C LEU A 28 -7.42 10.95 6.25
N LEU A 29 -8.25 11.38 5.29
CA LEU A 29 -9.50 12.08 5.59
C LEU A 29 -10.52 11.16 6.28
N THR A 30 -10.59 9.89 5.86
CA THR A 30 -11.57 8.91 6.36
C THR A 30 -11.24 8.45 7.77
N TYR A 31 -10.00 8.07 8.01
CA TYR A 31 -9.59 7.44 9.26
C TYR A 31 -8.90 8.42 10.21
N GLY A 32 -8.27 9.48 9.69
CA GLY A 32 -7.57 10.49 10.48
C GLY A 32 -6.13 10.11 10.80
N THR A 33 -5.48 10.98 11.59
CA THR A 33 -4.11 10.80 12.07
C THR A 33 -4.03 10.80 13.60
N ILE A 34 -2.92 10.30 14.15
CA ILE A 34 -2.48 10.46 15.54
C ILE A 34 -1.02 10.88 15.49
N ASP A 35 -0.68 12.00 16.12
CA ASP A 35 0.70 12.52 16.19
C ASP A 35 1.40 12.61 14.81
N GLY A 36 0.63 12.95 13.77
CA GLY A 36 1.11 13.06 12.39
C GLY A 36 1.13 11.76 11.59
N TRP A 37 0.88 10.61 12.22
CA TRP A 37 0.84 9.30 11.58
C TRP A 37 -0.58 8.90 11.17
N SER A 38 -0.71 8.20 10.04
CA SER A 38 -1.98 7.62 9.64
C SER A 38 -2.46 6.62 10.69
N ARG A 39 -3.74 6.71 11.05
CA ARG A 39 -4.33 5.72 11.95
C ARG A 39 -4.34 4.32 11.34
N VAL A 40 -4.42 4.21 10.01
CA VAL A 40 -4.30 2.92 9.31
C VAL A 40 -2.92 2.29 9.55
N ASP A 41 -1.85 3.08 9.44
CA ASP A 41 -0.49 2.59 9.65
C ASP A 41 -0.22 2.20 11.12
N MET A 42 -0.86 2.92 12.06
CA MET A 42 -0.72 2.67 13.49
C MET A 42 -1.58 1.52 14.04
N GLY A 43 -2.31 0.80 13.20
CA GLY A 43 -3.19 -0.29 13.65
C GLY A 43 -3.42 -1.35 12.59
N PRO A 44 -4.36 -1.12 11.66
CA PRO A 44 -4.77 -2.09 10.65
C PRO A 44 -3.87 -2.10 9.39
N CYS A 45 -2.56 -1.90 9.50
CA CYS A 45 -1.66 -1.84 8.35
C CYS A 45 -1.65 -3.15 7.56
N GLY A 46 -1.59 -4.29 8.26
CA GLY A 46 -1.68 -5.62 7.64
C GLY A 46 -3.02 -5.91 6.97
N GLU A 47 -4.12 -5.57 7.65
CA GLU A 47 -5.48 -5.70 7.11
C GLU A 47 -5.67 -4.86 5.84
N PHE A 48 -5.20 -3.61 5.87
CA PHE A 48 -5.25 -2.73 4.72
C PHE A 48 -4.37 -3.23 3.57
N ALA A 49 -3.13 -3.66 3.85
CA ALA A 49 -2.23 -4.21 2.84
C ALA A 49 -2.82 -5.48 2.19
N TYR A 50 -3.51 -6.31 2.97
CA TYR A 50 -4.24 -7.47 2.46
C TYR A 50 -5.35 -7.07 1.50
N ALA A 51 -6.22 -6.14 1.92
CA ALA A 51 -7.29 -5.64 1.08
C ALA A 51 -6.75 -5.01 -0.21
N PHE A 52 -5.67 -4.23 -0.12
CA PHE A 52 -5.00 -3.66 -1.29
C PHE A 52 -4.50 -4.76 -2.24
N TYR A 53 -3.78 -5.75 -1.71
CA TYR A 53 -3.23 -6.87 -2.47
C TYR A 53 -4.33 -7.63 -3.24
N GLU A 54 -5.42 -7.99 -2.57
CA GLU A 54 -6.53 -8.72 -3.19
C GLU A 54 -7.23 -7.89 -4.27
N GLU A 55 -7.55 -6.63 -3.96
CA GLU A 55 -8.25 -5.78 -4.90
C GLU A 55 -7.37 -5.43 -6.11
N TRP A 56 -6.05 -5.29 -5.94
CA TRP A 56 -5.13 -5.04 -7.06
C TRP A 56 -4.95 -6.30 -7.92
N ASN A 57 -4.57 -7.42 -7.30
CA ASN A 57 -4.19 -8.64 -8.04
C ASN A 57 -5.36 -9.36 -8.70
N SER A 58 -6.61 -9.05 -8.30
CA SER A 58 -7.81 -9.49 -9.02
C SER A 58 -8.15 -8.66 -10.26
N ARG A 59 -7.53 -7.48 -10.43
CA ARG A 59 -7.86 -6.50 -11.48
C ARG A 59 -6.75 -6.30 -12.51
N PHE A 60 -5.51 -6.19 -12.05
CA PHE A 60 -4.39 -5.80 -12.89
C PHE A 60 -3.51 -7.01 -13.21
N LYS A 61 -2.92 -7.00 -14.41
CA LYS A 61 -2.03 -8.07 -14.87
C LYS A 61 -0.72 -8.09 -14.09
N ASP A 62 -0.15 -6.91 -13.83
CA ASP A 62 1.10 -6.79 -13.08
C ASP A 62 0.78 -6.75 -11.59
N SER A 63 1.26 -7.77 -10.87
CA SER A 63 0.90 -7.99 -9.46
C SER A 63 1.65 -7.06 -8.51
N VAL A 64 1.02 -6.84 -7.36
CA VAL A 64 1.64 -6.24 -6.17
C VAL A 64 1.98 -7.32 -5.15
N ASN A 65 2.96 -7.02 -4.29
CA ASN A 65 3.32 -7.86 -3.16
C ASN A 65 3.10 -7.10 -1.85
N ILE A 66 2.77 -7.82 -0.78
CA ILE A 66 2.80 -7.25 0.57
C ILE A 66 4.26 -7.21 1.04
N VAL A 67 4.60 -6.17 1.79
CA VAL A 67 5.95 -5.89 2.29
C VAL A 67 5.91 -5.70 3.78
N PHE A 68 6.86 -6.35 4.47
CA PHE A 68 7.06 -6.19 5.91
C PHE A 68 8.28 -5.34 6.18
N MET A 69 8.11 -4.34 7.04
CA MET A 69 9.20 -3.55 7.62
C MET A 69 9.64 -4.23 8.91
N MET A 70 10.51 -5.21 8.78
CA MET A 70 10.99 -6.02 9.90
C MET A 70 12.00 -5.24 10.74
N LYS A 71 12.05 -5.51 12.04
CA LYS A 71 13.19 -5.12 12.88
C LYS A 71 14.49 -5.71 12.30
N PRO A 72 15.65 -5.05 12.51
CA PRO A 72 16.92 -5.51 11.93
C PRO A 72 17.29 -6.96 12.32
N ASP A 73 16.92 -7.40 13.52
CA ASP A 73 17.12 -8.78 14.00
C ASP A 73 16.08 -9.79 13.45
N GLY A 74 15.04 -9.32 12.77
CA GLY A 74 13.96 -10.14 12.22
C GLY A 74 13.00 -10.70 13.26
N SER A 75 13.05 -10.24 14.51
CA SER A 75 12.19 -10.78 15.57
C SER A 75 10.74 -10.35 15.43
N ASP A 76 10.50 -9.25 14.72
CA ASP A 76 9.25 -8.51 14.78
C ASP A 76 9.03 -7.62 13.56
N CYS A 77 7.78 -7.22 13.32
CA CYS A 77 7.39 -6.38 12.20
C CYS A 77 6.91 -5.00 12.68
N ASN A 78 7.58 -3.93 12.25
CA ASN A 78 7.21 -2.56 12.60
C ASN A 78 6.00 -2.06 11.81
N HIS A 79 5.88 -2.47 10.53
CA HIS A 79 4.86 -1.96 9.63
C HIS A 79 4.65 -2.86 8.41
N VAL A 80 3.45 -2.84 7.84
CA VAL A 80 3.07 -3.60 6.65
C VAL A 80 2.58 -2.65 5.57
N LEU A 81 3.10 -2.80 4.36
CA LEU A 81 2.78 -1.95 3.20
C LEU A 81 2.81 -2.76 1.90
N VAL A 82 2.72 -2.11 0.73
CA VAL A 82 2.58 -2.80 -0.56
C VAL A 82 3.68 -2.37 -1.53
N ARG A 83 4.29 -3.33 -2.24
CA ARG A 83 5.18 -3.08 -3.37
C ARG A 83 4.41 -3.10 -4.68
N LEU A 84 4.54 -2.00 -5.42
CA LEU A 84 3.97 -1.79 -6.73
C LEU A 84 4.80 -2.47 -7.85
N PRO A 85 4.23 -2.69 -9.05
CA PRO A 85 4.94 -3.32 -10.16
C PRO A 85 6.22 -2.60 -10.62
N ASP A 86 6.27 -1.28 -10.44
CA ASP A 86 7.43 -0.43 -10.74
C ASP A 86 8.49 -0.43 -9.64
N LYS A 87 8.32 -1.30 -8.62
CA LYS A 87 9.16 -1.43 -7.42
C LYS A 87 9.02 -0.29 -6.41
N ASN A 88 8.25 0.75 -6.72
CA ASN A 88 7.84 1.72 -5.71
C ASN A 88 6.95 1.04 -4.67
N LEU A 89 6.79 1.73 -3.54
CA LEU A 89 6.07 1.26 -2.38
C LEU A 89 4.86 2.15 -2.18
N PHE A 90 3.74 1.57 -1.77
CA PHE A 90 2.55 2.30 -1.36
C PHE A 90 2.29 2.07 0.12
N ASP A 91 2.10 3.17 0.82
CA ASP A 91 1.81 3.24 2.25
C ASP A 91 0.55 4.10 2.49
N ALA A 92 -0.31 3.69 3.42
CA ALA A 92 -1.60 4.35 3.59
C ALA A 92 -1.48 5.78 4.17
N GLY A 93 -0.38 6.11 4.85
CA GLY A 93 -0.11 7.43 5.40
C GLY A 93 0.89 8.27 4.60
N LEU A 94 1.79 7.66 3.85
CA LEU A 94 2.85 8.35 3.12
C LEU A 94 2.61 8.39 1.60
N GLY A 95 1.79 7.48 1.07
CA GLY A 95 1.48 7.39 -0.35
C GLY A 95 2.54 6.60 -1.12
N VAL A 96 2.76 6.95 -2.38
CA VAL A 96 3.77 6.29 -3.21
C VAL A 96 5.16 6.87 -2.96
N MET A 97 6.13 6.00 -2.71
CA MET A 97 7.53 6.39 -2.49
C MET A 97 8.51 5.30 -2.95
N ASP A 98 9.78 5.65 -3.09
CA ASP A 98 10.84 4.66 -3.31
C ASP A 98 11.38 4.09 -1.98
N GLU A 99 12.21 3.05 -2.07
CA GLU A 99 12.82 2.43 -0.87
C GLU A 99 13.74 3.38 -0.10
N SER A 100 14.37 4.35 -0.76
CA SER A 100 15.29 5.29 -0.12
C SER A 100 14.51 6.22 0.81
N ALA A 101 13.38 6.75 0.33
CA ALA A 101 12.45 7.54 1.13
C ALA A 101 11.88 6.72 2.29
N LEU A 102 11.48 5.47 2.03
CA LEU A 102 10.94 4.60 3.08
C LEU A 102 11.95 4.33 4.22
N LYS A 103 13.22 4.12 3.88
CA LYS A 103 14.31 3.89 4.86
C LYS A 103 14.63 5.10 5.72
N LEU A 104 14.29 6.32 5.27
CA LEU A 104 14.39 7.52 6.10
C LEU A 104 13.31 7.58 7.19
N VAL A 105 12.18 6.91 6.97
CA VAL A 105 11.06 6.84 7.92
C VAL A 105 11.23 5.65 8.87
N PHE A 106 11.53 4.47 8.34
CA PHE A 106 11.70 3.23 9.09
C PHE A 106 13.18 2.87 9.21
N ILE A 107 13.90 3.70 9.97
CA ILE A 107 15.35 3.58 10.17
C ILE A 107 15.69 2.17 10.68
N GLU A 108 16.78 1.60 10.14
CA GLU A 108 17.31 0.26 10.48
C GLU A 108 16.37 -0.92 10.23
N SER A 109 15.19 -0.70 9.62
CA SER A 109 14.28 -1.80 9.30
C SER A 109 14.77 -2.60 8.08
N ARG A 110 14.58 -3.92 8.14
CA ARG A 110 14.79 -4.83 7.00
C ARG A 110 13.49 -4.91 6.20
N ILE A 111 13.59 -4.73 4.89
CA ILE A 111 12.44 -4.84 3.98
C ILE A 111 12.34 -6.30 3.53
N GLU A 112 11.19 -6.92 3.76
CA GLU A 112 10.90 -8.28 3.29
C GLU A 112 9.66 -8.31 2.42
N ASP A 113 9.81 -8.78 1.18
CA ASP A 113 8.70 -8.96 0.25
C ASP A 113 8.05 -10.34 0.45
N MET A 114 6.74 -10.36 0.64
CA MET A 114 5.93 -11.57 0.56
C MET A 114 5.64 -11.90 -0.92
N VAL A 115 6.67 -12.37 -1.63
CA VAL A 115 6.60 -12.69 -3.08
C VAL A 115 5.57 -13.78 -3.39
N HIS A 116 5.43 -14.74 -2.47
CA HIS A 116 4.34 -15.71 -2.50
C HIS A 116 3.44 -15.42 -1.31
N PHE A 117 2.16 -15.20 -1.59
CA PHE A 117 1.19 -14.88 -0.56
C PHE A 117 1.08 -16.02 0.46
N ASP A 118 1.26 -15.67 1.72
CA ASP A 118 1.14 -16.54 2.88
C ASP A 118 0.29 -15.81 3.93
N TYR A 119 -0.94 -16.29 4.12
CA TYR A 119 -1.89 -15.67 5.05
C TYR A 119 -1.41 -15.79 6.50
N ASP A 120 -0.82 -16.92 6.89
CA ASP A 120 -0.37 -17.15 8.26
C ASP A 120 0.83 -16.26 8.60
N LEU A 121 1.70 -16.01 7.61
CA LEU A 121 2.81 -15.07 7.76
C LEU A 121 2.30 -13.64 7.94
N LEU A 122 1.28 -13.24 7.16
CA LEU A 122 0.65 -11.93 7.29
C LEU A 122 -0.06 -11.76 8.64
N GLU A 123 -0.84 -12.76 9.07
CA GLU A 123 -1.50 -12.82 10.37
C GLU A 123 -0.49 -12.60 11.49
N LYS A 124 0.62 -13.35 11.44
CA LYS A 124 1.70 -13.26 12.42
C LYS A 124 2.32 -11.86 12.47
N TRP A 125 2.75 -11.33 11.33
CA TRP A 125 3.47 -10.04 11.28
C TRP A 125 2.57 -8.81 11.44
N SER A 126 1.26 -8.98 11.33
CA SER A 126 0.27 -7.93 11.60
C SER A 126 -0.18 -7.91 13.08
N TYR A 127 0.36 -8.82 13.90
CA TYR A 127 -0.09 -9.07 15.27
C TYR A 127 -1.56 -9.48 15.38
N GLY A 128 -2.04 -10.23 14.38
CA GLY A 128 -3.41 -10.67 14.22
C GLY A 128 -4.24 -9.76 13.32
N LEU A 129 -4.87 -10.34 12.30
CA LEU A 129 -5.88 -9.68 11.47
C LEU A 129 -7.23 -9.68 12.19
N HIS A 130 -8.13 -8.83 11.74
CA HIS A 130 -9.49 -8.66 12.26
C HIS A 130 -9.58 -8.35 13.77
N ARG A 131 -8.48 -7.93 14.39
CA ARG A 131 -8.44 -7.56 15.81
C ARG A 131 -9.04 -6.18 16.05
N LYS A 132 -9.25 -5.84 17.32
CA LYS A 132 -9.61 -4.46 17.69
C LYS A 132 -8.40 -3.54 17.50
N TYR A 133 -8.57 -2.53 16.65
CA TYR A 133 -7.54 -1.53 16.36
C TYR A 133 -7.71 -0.29 17.24
N TYR A 134 -7.04 -0.24 18.40
CA TYR A 134 -7.21 0.87 19.34
C TYR A 134 -6.82 2.24 18.78
N ASN A 135 -5.79 2.29 17.92
CA ASN A 135 -5.35 3.53 17.26
C ASN A 135 -6.24 3.91 16.05
N CYS A 136 -7.01 2.96 15.50
CA CYS A 136 -7.95 3.18 14.41
C CYS A 136 -9.31 2.52 14.72
N PRO A 137 -10.02 2.96 15.77
CA PRO A 137 -11.20 2.25 16.28
C PRO A 137 -12.39 2.27 15.32
N ASN A 138 -12.37 3.17 14.34
CA ASN A 138 -13.35 3.32 13.27
C ASN A 138 -12.92 2.62 11.96
N TYR A 139 -11.83 1.84 11.95
CA TYR A 139 -11.44 1.09 10.76
C TYR A 139 -12.56 0.15 10.31
N SER A 140 -12.80 0.09 9.00
CA SER A 140 -13.78 -0.80 8.39
C SER A 140 -13.20 -1.39 7.12
N ASP A 141 -13.05 -2.72 7.08
CA ASP A 141 -12.57 -3.43 5.88
C ASP A 141 -13.48 -3.14 4.67
N SER A 142 -14.80 -3.20 4.86
CA SER A 142 -15.76 -2.91 3.78
C SER A 142 -15.64 -1.48 3.22
N LEU A 143 -15.40 -0.49 4.08
CA LEU A 143 -15.18 0.89 3.65
C LEU A 143 -13.83 1.05 2.94
N SER A 144 -12.76 0.48 3.51
CA SER A 144 -11.41 0.50 2.91
C SER A 144 -11.42 -0.14 1.53
N ARG A 145 -12.04 -1.31 1.37
CA ARG A 145 -12.19 -1.96 0.06
C ARG A 145 -13.02 -1.12 -0.90
N SER A 146 -14.08 -0.47 -0.44
CA SER A 146 -14.87 0.44 -1.28
C SER A 146 -14.03 1.63 -1.79
N ILE A 147 -13.17 2.20 -0.95
CA ILE A 147 -12.23 3.26 -1.34
C ILE A 147 -11.22 2.72 -2.36
N LEU A 148 -10.56 1.59 -2.06
CA LEU A 148 -9.60 0.93 -2.97
C LEU A 148 -10.20 0.68 -4.35
N LYS A 149 -11.40 0.09 -4.41
CA LYS A 149 -12.14 -0.18 -5.64
C LYS A 149 -12.31 1.08 -6.49
N ARG A 150 -12.82 2.17 -5.90
CA ARG A 150 -13.02 3.42 -6.64
C ARG A 150 -11.73 3.96 -7.26
N HIS A 151 -10.62 3.92 -6.52
CA HIS A 151 -9.33 4.39 -7.03
C HIS A 151 -8.72 3.44 -8.06
N PHE A 152 -8.86 2.13 -7.88
CA PHE A 152 -8.40 1.15 -8.86
C PHE A 152 -9.24 1.16 -10.14
N ASP A 153 -10.55 1.45 -10.06
CA ASP A 153 -11.40 1.64 -11.22
C ASP A 153 -10.95 2.88 -12.02
N LYS A 154 -10.59 3.99 -11.34
CA LYS A 154 -9.97 5.17 -12.00
C LYS A 154 -8.69 4.79 -12.75
N LEU A 155 -7.81 4.00 -12.13
CA LEU A 155 -6.58 3.51 -12.76
C LEU A 155 -6.88 2.65 -14.00
N ALA A 156 -7.82 1.71 -13.89
CA ALA A 156 -8.17 0.79 -14.98
C ALA A 156 -8.78 1.52 -16.18
N MET A 157 -9.66 2.51 -15.94
CA MET A 157 -10.25 3.32 -17.02
C MET A 157 -9.20 4.12 -17.80
N GLN A 158 -8.15 4.59 -17.13
CA GLN A 158 -7.05 5.33 -17.77
C GLN A 158 -6.13 4.42 -18.59
N ASN A 159 -5.97 3.16 -18.17
CA ASN A 159 -5.16 2.17 -18.89
C ASN A 159 -5.89 1.59 -20.12
N ASN A 160 -7.23 1.52 -20.08
CA ASN A 160 -8.06 1.01 -21.20
C ASN A 160 -8.41 2.08 -22.25
N GLY A 161 -8.08 3.36 -21.99
CA GLY A 161 -8.30 4.48 -22.90
C GLY A 161 -7.16 4.75 -23.88
N ARG A 162 -6.22 3.80 -24.05
CA ARG A 162 -5.08 3.88 -24.98
C ARG A 162 -5.08 2.73 -25.98
#